data_AF-A0AAV8ZQK3-F1
#
_entry.id   AF-A0AAV8ZQK3-F1
#
_cell.length_a   1.000
_cell.length_b   1.000
_cell.length_c   1.000
_cell.angle_alpha   90.00
_cell.angle_beta   90.00
_cell.angle_gamma   90.00
#
_symmetry.space_group_name_H-M   'P 1'
#
loop_
_entity.id
_entity.type
_entity.pdbx_description
1 polymer ?
#
loop_
_entity_poly.entity_id
_entity_poly.type
_entity_poly.pdbx_seq_one_letter_code
_entity_poly.pdbx_strand_id
1 'polypeptide(L)' 'YVSDLVEGLVALMNSNFTQPVNLGNPVEHTITEFATIIKTLVGGHSKIIHVSEVEDDPQRRRPDITRAKKVSELGTKG' A
#
# COMPACT_ATOMS: atom_id res chain seq x y z
N TYR A 1 4.01 -3.87 2.19
CA TYR A 1 4.19 -4.95 3.17
C TYR A 1 4.06 -4.34 4.56
N VAL A 2 3.86 -5.12 5.65
CA VAL A 2 3.57 -4.53 6.97
C VAL A 2 4.79 -3.82 7.58
N SER A 3 6.01 -4.32 7.34
CA SER A 3 7.21 -3.65 7.85
C SER A 3 7.40 -2.25 7.26
N ASP A 4 7.11 -2.04 5.97
CA ASP A 4 7.19 -0.73 5.32
C ASP A 4 6.32 0.32 6.05
N LEU A 5 5.13 -0.09 6.52
CA LEU A 5 4.24 0.79 7.26
C LEU A 5 4.81 1.11 8.64
N VAL A 6 5.33 0.11 9.35
CA VAL A 6 5.95 0.31 10.67
C VAL A 6 7.16 1.25 10.57
N GLU A 7 8.03 1.03 9.58
CA GLU A 7 9.19 1.89 9.31
C GLU A 7 8.76 3.32 8.99
N GLY A 8 7.72 3.50 8.16
CA GLY A 8 7.17 4.82 7.84
C GLY A 8 6.58 5.54 9.05
N LEU A 9 5.90 4.82 9.95
CA LEU A 9 5.36 5.37 11.20
C LEU A 9 6.48 5.83 12.14
N VAL A 10 7.51 5.01 12.33
CA VAL A 10 8.67 5.35 13.18
C VAL A 10 9.43 6.55 12.61
N ALA A 11 9.65 6.59 11.28
CA ALA A 11 10.30 7.71 10.64
C ALA A 11 9.51 9.02 10.81
N LEU A 12 8.18 8.99 10.65
CA LEU A 12 7.34 10.16 10.85
C LEU A 12 7.34 10.65 12.30
N MET A 13 7.24 9.71 13.26
CA MET A 13 7.27 10.00 14.69
C MET A 13 8.55 10.73 15.12
N ASN A 14 9.68 10.39 14.51
CA ASN A 14 10.99 11.00 14.79
C ASN A 14 11.30 12.24 13.92
N SER A 15 10.38 12.67 13.06
CA SER A 15 10.56 13.82 12.17
C SER A 15 9.99 15.10 12.77
N ASN A 16 10.37 16.24 12.20
CA ASN A 16 9.74 17.54 12.50
C ASN A 16 8.52 17.85 11.61
N PHE A 17 8.02 16.88 10.84
CA PHE A 17 6.85 17.07 9.98
C PHE A 17 5.56 17.04 10.78
N THR A 18 4.74 18.08 10.66
CA THR A 18 3.48 18.25 11.41
C THR A 18 2.23 18.14 10.54
N GLN A 19 2.39 18.06 9.22
CA GLN A 19 1.29 17.96 8.27
C GLN A 19 0.93 16.49 7.99
N PRO A 20 -0.31 16.19 7.57
CA PRO A 20 -0.68 14.83 7.17
C PRO A 20 0.24 14.26 6.09
N VAL A 21 0.64 13.00 6.28
CA VAL A 21 1.49 12.23 5.36
C VAL A 21 0.81 10.91 5.05
N ASN A 22 0.58 10.65 3.76
CA ASN A 22 0.10 9.35 3.32
C ASN A 22 1.25 8.33 3.38
N LEU A 23 1.01 7.21 4.05
CA LEU A 23 1.88 6.04 4.04
C LEU A 23 1.17 4.91 3.30
N GLY A 24 1.86 4.25 2.37
CA GLY A 24 1.31 3.16 1.59
C GLY A 24 2.15 2.83 0.35
N ASN A 25 1.71 1.85 -0.41
CA ASN A 25 2.34 1.49 -1.67
C ASN A 25 1.68 2.25 -2.84
N PRO A 26 2.41 3.07 -3.61
CA PRO A 26 1.85 3.80 -4.75
C PRO A 26 1.70 2.92 -6.01
N VAL A 27 2.14 1.65 -5.95
CA VAL A 27 1.92 0.67 -7.01
C VAL A 27 0.53 0.09 -6.83
N GLU A 28 -0.31 0.32 -7.83
CA GLU A 28 -1.66 -0.22 -7.89
C GLU A 28 -1.62 -1.63 -8.49
N HIS A 29 -2.41 -2.53 -7.91
CA HIS A 29 -2.63 -3.88 -8.40
C HIS A 29 -4.13 -4.11 -8.55
N THR A 30 -4.53 -4.83 -9.59
CA THR A 30 -5.93 -5.19 -9.81
C THR A 30 -6.35 -6.33 -8.87
N ILE A 31 -7.66 -6.46 -8.62
CA ILE A 31 -8.20 -7.60 -7.85
C ILE A 31 -7.87 -8.94 -8.54
N THR A 32 -7.89 -8.97 -9.88
CA THR A 32 -7.54 -10.16 -10.67
C THR A 32 -6.08 -10.58 -10.48
N GLU A 33 -5.15 -9.62 -10.40
CA GLU A 33 -3.74 -9.89 -10.10
C GLU A 33 -3.60 -10.51 -8.71
N PHE A 34 -4.23 -9.93 -7.68
CA PHE A 34 -4.20 -10.49 -6.34
C PHE A 34 -4.79 -11.89 -6.27
N ALA A 35 -5.94 -12.13 -6.92
CA ALA A 35 -6.58 -13.44 -6.98
C ALA A 35 -5.64 -14.49 -7.61
N THR A 36 -4.92 -14.11 -8.67
CA THR A 36 -3.97 -14.97 -9.38
C THR A 36 -2.73 -15.26 -8.52
N ILE A 37 -2.17 -14.25 -7.86
CA ILE A 37 -1.02 -14.38 -6.95
C ILE A 37 -1.37 -15.35 -5.81
N ILE A 38 -2.48 -15.10 -5.11
CA ILE A 38 -2.91 -15.92 -3.97
C ILE A 38 -3.15 -17.36 -4.42
N LYS A 39 -3.91 -17.55 -5.51
CA LYS A 39 -4.18 -18.88 -6.08
C LYS A 39 -2.88 -19.64 -6.36
N THR A 40 -1.89 -18.98 -6.94
CA THR A 40 -0.59 -19.59 -7.27
C THR A 40 0.19 -19.96 -6.01
N LEU A 41 0.24 -19.07 -5.02
CA LEU A 41 0.98 -19.29 -3.77
C LEU A 41 0.43 -20.45 -2.93
N VAL A 42 -0.89 -20.74 -3.03
CA VAL A 42 -1.55 -21.81 -2.25
C VAL A 42 -1.75 -23.12 -3.01
N GLY A 43 -1.15 -23.28 -4.20
CA GLY A 43 -1.18 -24.54 -4.97
C GLY A 43 -2.24 -24.64 -6.08
N GLY A 44 -3.02 -23.59 -6.34
CA GLY A 44 -3.72 -23.44 -7.62
C GLY A 44 -5.07 -24.13 -7.79
N HIS A 45 -5.61 -24.81 -6.77
CA HIS A 45 -6.83 -25.62 -6.93
C HIS A 45 -8.14 -24.82 -6.93
N SER A 46 -8.13 -23.60 -6.39
CA SER A 46 -9.32 -22.74 -6.27
C SER A 46 -9.75 -22.13 -7.62
N LYS A 47 -11.06 -21.96 -7.84
CA LYS A 47 -11.61 -21.23 -9.00
C LYS A 47 -11.67 -19.74 -8.73
N ILE A 48 -11.42 -18.92 -9.76
CA ILE A 48 -11.66 -17.46 -9.71
C ILE A 48 -13.04 -17.23 -10.35
N ILE A 49 -13.94 -16.58 -9.62
CA ILE A 49 -15.31 -16.29 -10.06
C ILE A 49 -15.48 -14.77 -10.08
N HIS A 50 -16.01 -14.24 -11.18
CA HIS A 50 -16.33 -12.82 -11.31
C HIS A 50 -17.77 -12.58 -10.88
N VAL A 51 -17.98 -11.57 -10.06
CA VAL A 51 -19.30 -11.14 -9.56
C VAL A 51 -19.50 -9.67 -9.90
N SER A 52 -20.74 -9.21 -9.83
CA SER A 52 -21.08 -7.80 -10.00
C SER A 52 -20.39 -6.92 -8.96
N GLU A 53 -20.08 -5.69 -9.36
CA GLU A 53 -19.46 -4.68 -8.49
C GLU A 53 -20.40 -4.27 -7.34
N VAL A 54 -19.82 -3.84 -6.22
CA VAL A 54 -20.55 -3.20 -5.11
C VAL A 54 -20.54 -1.69 -5.36
N GLU A 55 -21.69 -1.03 -5.18
CA GLU A 55 -21.89 0.38 -5.54
C GLU A 55 -20.89 1.35 -4.85
N ASP A 56 -20.50 1.06 -3.61
CA ASP A 56 -19.61 1.91 -2.81
C ASP A 56 -18.12 1.53 -2.88
N ASP A 57 -17.73 0.58 -3.73
CA ASP A 57 -16.33 0.13 -3.79
C ASP A 57 -15.45 1.14 -4.55
N PRO A 58 -14.36 1.64 -3.95
CA PRO A 58 -13.46 2.56 -4.63
C PRO A 58 -12.75 1.84 -5.79
N GLN A 59 -12.93 2.35 -7.01
CA GLN A 59 -12.36 1.77 -8.23
C GLN A 59 -10.83 1.77 -8.27
N ARG A 60 -10.17 2.63 -7.47
CA ARG A 60 -8.70 2.74 -7.40
C ARG A 60 -8.21 2.98 -5.99
N ARG A 61 -7.07 2.37 -5.67
CA ARG A 61 -6.41 2.51 -4.35
C ARG A 61 -4.92 2.80 -4.53
N ARG A 62 -4.60 4.07 -4.80
CA ARG A 62 -3.24 4.52 -5.08
C ARG A 62 -2.88 5.79 -4.30
N PRO A 63 -2.28 5.68 -3.10
CA PRO A 63 -1.91 6.85 -2.31
C PRO A 63 -0.77 7.64 -2.97
N ASP A 64 -0.88 8.97 -2.98
CA ASP A 64 0.26 9.84 -3.27
C ASP A 64 1.17 9.92 -2.03
N ILE A 65 2.36 9.32 -2.15
CA ILE A 65 3.37 9.24 -1.08
C ILE A 65 4.50 10.27 -1.23
N THR A 66 4.32 11.31 -2.06
CA THR A 66 5.36 12.32 -2.32
C THR A 66 5.87 12.98 -1.03
N ARG A 67 5.01 13.17 -0.03
CA ARG A 67 5.41 13.71 1.29
C ARG A 67 6.23 12.72 2.10
N ALA A 68 5.87 11.44 2.10
CA ALA A 68 6.58 10.41 2.87
C ALA A 68 8.04 10.24 2.40
N LYS A 69 8.27 10.34 1.08
CA LYS A 69 9.64 10.33 0.52
C LYS A 69 10.52 11.44 1.08
N LYS A 70 9.97 12.66 1.20
CA LYS A 70 10.68 13.81 1.78
C LYS A 70 11.03 13.60 3.26
N VAL A 71 10.15 12.93 4.02
CA VAL A 71 10.41 12.61 5.44
C VAL A 71 11.55 11.60 5.59
N SER A 72 11.53 10.53 4.79
CA SER A 72 12.56 9.47 4.83
C SER A 72 13.96 9.97 4.41
N GLU A 73 14.04 10.84 3.40
CA GLU A 73 15.29 11.46 2.94
C GLU A 73 15.91 12.43 3.98
N LEU A 74 15.12 12.97 4.90
CA LEU A 74 15.58 13.87 5.97
C LEU A 74 16.02 13.13 7.23
N GLY A 75 15.50 11.92 7.48
CA GLY A 75 15.81 11.10 8.66
C GLY A 75 17.17 10.40 8.65
N THR A 76 17.90 10.44 7.54
CA THR A 76 19.24 9.83 7.37
C THR A 76 20.41 10.81 7.48
N LYS A 77 20.14 12.09 7.81
CA LYS A 77 21.18 13.13 8.02
C LYS A 77 21.50 13.41 9.49
N GLY A 78 21.41 12.39 10.34
CA GLY A 78 21.83 12.43 11.75
C GLY A 78 23.15 11.70 11.96
#